data_AF-A0A944E7C4-F1
#
_entry.id   AF-A0A944E7C4-F1
#
_cell.length_a   1.000
_cell.length_b   1.000
_cell.length_c   1.000
_cell.angle_alpha   90.00
_cell.angle_beta   90.00
_cell.angle_gamma   90.00
#
_symmetry.space_group_name_H-M   'P 1'
#
loop_
_entity.id
_entity.type
_entity.pdbx_description
1 polymer ?
#
loop_
_entity_poly.entity_id
_entity_poly.type
_entity_poly.pdbx_seq_one_letter_code
_entity_poly.pdbx_strand_id
1 'polypeptide(L)'
;ESPYAACRREVLEELGISPVIGALLVVDWAPNAQEGDKVLYVFDGGLLQQGDWHAIEIASDELLTAKFQPPEALDELLIPRLARRVKQAITAREQAHPQYLEHGAPMPIGAPAT
;
A
#
# COMPACT_ATOMS: atom_id res chain seq x y z
N GLU A 1 -17.04 -0.62 -6.33
CA GLU A 1 -16.56 0.77 -6.12
C GLU A 1 -15.26 1.00 -6.89
N SER A 2 -14.78 2.25 -7.05
CA SER A 2 -13.46 2.50 -7.67
C SER A 2 -12.32 2.22 -6.69
N PRO A 3 -11.09 1.92 -7.14
CA PRO A 3 -9.96 1.68 -6.22
C PRO A 3 -9.68 2.85 -5.28
N TYR A 4 -9.85 4.09 -5.75
CA TYR A 4 -9.69 5.29 -4.93
C TYR A 4 -10.80 5.42 -3.88
N ALA A 5 -12.06 5.11 -4.24
CA ALA A 5 -13.17 5.12 -3.29
C ALA A 5 -13.00 4.03 -2.22
N ALA A 6 -12.59 2.82 -2.63
CA ALA A 6 -12.26 1.73 -1.72
C ALA A 6 -11.16 2.16 -0.75
N CYS A 7 -10.03 2.68 -1.23
CA CYS A 7 -8.93 3.14 -0.37
C CYS A 7 -9.40 4.14 0.69
N ARG A 8 -10.26 5.11 0.33
CA ARG A 8 -10.81 6.07 1.30
C ARG A 8 -11.74 5.42 2.32
N ARG A 9 -12.58 4.47 1.89
CA ARG A 9 -13.49 3.74 2.78
C ARG A 9 -12.69 2.86 3.75
N GLU A 10 -11.76 2.05 3.25
CA GLU A 10 -10.96 1.14 4.09
C GLU A 10 -10.14 1.92 5.13
N VAL A 11 -9.50 3.03 4.77
CA VAL A 11 -8.77 3.85 5.76
C VAL A 11 -9.69 4.38 6.86
N LEU A 12 -10.92 4.75 6.53
CA LEU A 12 -11.90 5.18 7.53
C LEU A 12 -12.38 4.02 8.40
N GLU A 13 -12.69 2.88 7.80
CA GLU A 13 -13.21 1.70 8.52
C GLU A 13 -12.15 1.09 9.44
N GLU A 14 -10.90 0.95 8.96
CA GLU A 14 -9.82 0.29 9.69
C GLU A 14 -9.13 1.20 10.72
N LEU A 15 -8.95 2.49 10.39
CA LEU A 15 -8.14 3.43 11.19
C LEU A 15 -8.94 4.59 11.79
N GLY A 16 -10.23 4.75 11.45
CA GLY A 16 -11.08 5.82 11.99
C GLY A 16 -10.77 7.23 11.47
N ILE A 17 -9.85 7.37 10.50
CA ILE A 17 -9.38 8.67 9.98
C ILE A 17 -9.73 8.87 8.50
N SER A 18 -9.70 10.11 8.04
CA SER A 18 -9.96 10.47 6.63
C SER A 18 -8.93 11.47 6.09
N PRO A 19 -7.65 11.05 5.98
CA PRO A 19 -6.61 11.91 5.42
C PRO A 19 -6.86 12.21 3.94
N VAL A 20 -6.17 13.23 3.43
CA VAL A 20 -6.11 13.49 1.98
C VAL A 20 -5.32 12.37 1.33
N ILE A 21 -5.99 11.56 0.50
CA ILE A 21 -5.33 10.53 -0.31
C ILE A 21 -4.76 11.16 -1.58
N GLY A 22 -3.45 11.06 -1.72
CA GLY A 22 -2.64 11.65 -2.78
C GLY A 22 -2.54 10.78 -4.03
N ALA A 23 -1.38 10.87 -4.69
CA ALA A 23 -1.14 10.22 -5.98
C ALA A 23 -1.14 8.68 -5.87
N LEU A 24 -1.46 8.02 -6.99
CA LEU A 24 -1.21 6.60 -7.16
C LEU A 24 0.29 6.34 -7.15
N LEU A 25 0.73 5.35 -6.36
CA LEU A 25 2.14 4.94 -6.25
C LEU A 25 2.40 3.62 -6.97
N VAL A 26 1.53 2.64 -6.79
CA VAL A 26 1.72 1.29 -7.34
C VAL A 26 0.41 0.71 -7.84
N VAL A 27 0.48 0.01 -8.99
CA VAL A 27 -0.48 -1.02 -9.39
C VAL A 27 0.26 -2.35 -9.44
N ASP A 28 -0.14 -3.32 -8.61
CA ASP A 28 0.53 -4.62 -8.50
C ASP A 28 -0.42 -5.77 -8.82
N TRP A 29 -0.11 -6.56 -9.86
CA TRP A 29 -0.75 -7.85 -10.06
C TRP A 29 -0.10 -8.89 -9.14
N ALA A 30 -0.87 -9.37 -8.17
CA ALA A 30 -0.37 -10.24 -7.11
C ALA A 30 -1.29 -11.43 -6.91
N PRO A 31 -1.22 -12.44 -7.78
CA PRO A 31 -2.04 -13.63 -7.65
C PRO A 31 -1.71 -14.40 -6.38
N ASN A 32 -2.73 -15.02 -5.80
CA ASN A 32 -2.62 -15.87 -4.63
C ASN A 32 -3.37 -17.19 -4.87
N ALA A 33 -2.72 -18.31 -4.57
CA ALA A 33 -3.29 -19.64 -4.85
C ALA A 33 -4.58 -19.94 -4.06
N GLN A 34 -4.79 -19.30 -2.90
CA GLN A 34 -5.95 -19.51 -2.04
C GLN A 34 -7.03 -18.45 -2.26
N GLU A 35 -6.62 -17.20 -2.50
CA GLU A 35 -7.51 -16.04 -2.57
C GLU A 35 -7.82 -15.60 -4.00
N GLY A 36 -7.20 -16.25 -5.00
CA GLY A 36 -7.30 -15.90 -6.41
C GLY A 36 -6.41 -14.73 -6.83
N ASP A 37 -6.62 -14.29 -8.06
CA ASP A 37 -5.86 -13.20 -8.67
C ASP A 37 -6.29 -11.85 -8.10
N LYS A 38 -5.32 -11.01 -7.74
CA LYS A 38 -5.55 -9.68 -7.18
C LYS A 38 -4.78 -8.62 -7.96
N VAL A 39 -5.40 -7.46 -8.13
CA VAL A 39 -4.72 -6.22 -8.56
C VAL A 39 -4.83 -5.23 -7.41
N LEU A 40 -3.70 -4.85 -6.82
CA LEU A 40 -3.65 -3.93 -5.71
C LEU A 40 -3.27 -2.53 -6.19
N TYR A 41 -4.00 -1.53 -5.71
CA TYR A 41 -3.73 -0.13 -5.94
C TYR A 41 -3.23 0.48 -4.64
N VAL A 42 -2.02 1.06 -4.66
CA VAL A 42 -1.43 1.73 -3.49
C VAL A 42 -1.38 3.22 -3.77
N PHE A 43 -2.02 4.01 -2.91
CA PHE A 43 -2.02 5.46 -2.99
C PHE A 43 -1.16 6.07 -1.87
N ASP A 44 -0.63 7.27 -2.10
CA ASP A 44 0.05 8.05 -1.07
C ASP A 44 -0.97 8.50 0.00
N GLY A 45 -0.79 8.04 1.25
CA GLY A 45 -1.62 8.45 2.39
C GLY A 45 -1.31 9.85 2.92
N GLY A 46 -0.32 10.54 2.34
CA GLY A 46 0.10 11.88 2.74
C GLY A 46 0.93 11.88 4.03
N LEU A 47 1.13 13.08 4.59
CA LEU A 47 1.78 13.25 5.88
C LEU A 47 0.71 13.44 6.95
N LEU A 48 0.55 12.42 7.80
CA LEU A 48 -0.35 12.49 8.96
C LEU A 48 0.23 13.46 10.00
N GLN A 49 -0.54 14.49 10.33
CA GLN A 49 -0.17 15.46 11.36
C GLN A 49 -0.35 14.85 12.75
N GLN A 50 0.12 15.56 13.78
CA GLN A 50 -0.01 15.07 15.14
C GLN A 50 -1.46 14.76 15.54
N GLY A 51 -2.42 15.58 15.09
CA GLY A 51 -3.83 15.36 15.35
C GLY A 51 -4.38 14.10 14.68
N ASP A 52 -3.95 13.80 13.45
CA ASP A 52 -4.46 12.66 12.69
C ASP A 52 -4.09 11.34 13.35
N TRP A 53 -2.84 11.19 13.80
CA TRP A 53 -2.43 9.91 14.40
C TRP A 53 -3.03 9.67 15.79
N HIS A 54 -3.30 10.73 16.57
CA HIS A 54 -4.00 10.58 17.85
C HIS A 54 -5.48 10.22 17.67
N ALA A 55 -6.04 10.53 16.50
CA ALA A 55 -7.41 10.19 16.14
C ALA A 55 -7.54 8.77 15.56
N ILE A 56 -6.43 8.02 15.42
CA ILE A 56 -6.49 6.64 14.95
C ILE A 56 -7.21 5.79 15.99
N GLU A 57 -8.34 5.25 15.58
CA GLU A 57 -9.12 4.27 16.33
C GLU A 57 -9.20 3.00 15.49
N ILE A 58 -8.58 1.93 16.00
CA ILE A 58 -8.47 0.67 15.25
C ILE A 58 -9.75 -0.13 15.39
N ALA A 59 -10.33 -0.54 14.26
CA ALA A 59 -11.41 -1.52 14.24
C ALA A 59 -10.90 -2.86 14.79
N SER A 60 -11.44 -3.26 15.94
CA SER A 60 -10.89 -4.34 16.78
C SER A 60 -11.06 -5.75 16.21
N ASP A 61 -11.87 -5.92 15.17
CA ASP A 61 -12.19 -7.19 14.54
C ASP A 61 -11.18 -7.63 13.48
N GLU A 62 -10.53 -6.68 12.80
CA GLU A 62 -9.56 -6.98 11.72
C GLU A 62 -8.12 -6.58 12.06
N LEU A 63 -7.92 -5.59 12.94
CA LEU A 63 -6.60 -5.03 13.25
C LEU A 63 -6.31 -5.03 14.75
N LEU A 64 -5.07 -5.38 15.11
CA LEU A 64 -4.60 -5.43 16.49
C LEU A 64 -3.84 -4.17 16.92
N THR A 65 -3.12 -3.54 15.99
CA THR A 65 -2.25 -2.39 16.29
C THR A 65 -1.86 -1.65 15.01
N ALA A 66 -1.55 -0.35 15.14
CA ALA A 66 -1.02 0.50 14.08
C ALA A 66 0.25 1.17 14.60
N LYS A 67 1.33 1.12 13.81
CA LYS A 67 2.64 1.69 14.15
C LYS A 67 3.30 2.26 12.92
N PHE A 68 4.00 3.39 13.08
CA PHE A 68 4.93 3.90 12.09
C PHE A 68 6.28 3.18 12.24
N GLN A 69 6.84 2.73 11.13
CA GLN A 69 8.09 1.97 11.09
C GLN A 69 9.01 2.55 10.01
N PRO A 70 10.33 2.53 10.22
CA PRO A 70 11.26 2.98 9.21
C PRO A 70 11.33 1.94 8.06
N PRO A 71 11.63 2.36 6.81
CA PRO A 71 11.68 1.47 5.64
C PRO A 71 12.59 0.25 5.80
N GLU A 72 13.65 0.37 6.61
CA GLU A 72 14.63 -0.68 6.86
C GLU A 72 14.05 -1.87 7.64
N ALA A 73 12.96 -1.67 8.38
CA ALA A 73 12.32 -2.72 9.17
C ALA A 73 11.34 -3.60 8.35
N LEU A 74 11.06 -3.25 7.09
CA LEU A 74 9.98 -3.88 6.32
C LEU A 74 10.18 -5.39 6.09
N ASP A 75 11.42 -5.84 5.91
CA ASP A 75 11.71 -7.26 5.66
C ASP A 75 11.51 -8.13 6.91
N GLU A 76 11.57 -7.55 8.10
CA GLU A 76 11.32 -8.23 9.38
C GLU A 76 9.84 -8.29 9.73
N LEU A 77 9.07 -7.30 9.28
CA LEU A 77 7.66 -7.11 9.65
C LEU A 77 6.68 -7.70 8.65
N LEU A 78 7.05 -7.81 7.38
CA LEU A 78 6.14 -8.15 6.29
C LEU A 78 6.59 -9.41 5.57
N ILE A 79 5.61 -10.17 5.05
CA ILE A 79 5.92 -11.26 4.13
C ILE A 79 6.64 -10.72 2.87
N PRO A 80 7.53 -11.49 2.23
CA PRO A 80 8.43 -10.96 1.19
C PRO A 80 7.73 -10.23 0.04
N ARG A 81 6.59 -10.73 -0.43
CA ARG A 81 5.82 -10.08 -1.51
C ARG A 81 5.30 -8.70 -1.13
N LEU A 82 4.87 -8.52 0.13
CA LEU A 82 4.32 -7.26 0.62
C LEU A 82 5.47 -6.28 0.90
N ALA A 83 6.58 -6.74 1.47
CA ALA A 83 7.79 -5.92 1.67
C ALA A 83 8.28 -5.31 0.36
N ARG A 84 8.37 -6.11 -0.73
CA ARG A 84 8.76 -5.60 -2.05
C ARG A 84 7.80 -4.53 -2.57
N ARG A 85 6.48 -4.76 -2.47
CA ARG A 85 5.46 -3.78 -2.91
C ARG A 85 5.59 -2.45 -2.16
N VAL A 86 5.72 -2.50 -0.83
CA VAL A 86 5.83 -1.29 -0.01
C VAL A 86 7.11 -0.52 -0.34
N LYS A 87 8.24 -1.22 -0.53
CA LYS A 87 9.50 -0.59 -0.97
C LYS A 87 9.37 0.08 -2.35
N GLN A 88 8.68 -0.54 -3.31
CA GLN A 88 8.43 0.10 -4.60
C GLN A 88 7.48 1.30 -4.48
N ALA A 89 6.49 1.27 -3.59
CA ALA A 89 5.66 2.43 -3.32
C ALA A 89 6.45 3.61 -2.71
N ILE A 90 7.42 3.33 -1.83
CA ILE A 90 8.35 4.33 -1.30
C ILE A 90 9.17 4.94 -2.44
N THR A 91 9.80 4.11 -3.28
CA THR A 91 10.57 4.57 -4.45
C THR A 91 9.70 5.40 -5.40
N ALA A 92 8.48 4.95 -5.71
CA ALA A 92 7.54 5.66 -6.57
C ALA A 92 7.19 7.05 -6.02
N ARG A 93 7.03 7.16 -4.70
CA ARG A 93 6.76 8.42 -4.02
C ARG A 93 7.94 9.38 -4.11
N GLU A 94 9.16 8.90 -3.85
CA GLU A 94 10.39 9.69 -3.96
C GLU A 94 10.65 10.20 -5.38
N GLN A 95 10.29 9.41 -6.38
CA GLN A 95 10.48 9.73 -7.79
C GLN A 95 9.28 10.47 -8.42
N ALA A 96 8.18 10.63 -7.67
CA ALA A 96 6.90 11.12 -8.18
C ALA A 96 6.44 10.39 -9.46
N HIS A 97 6.65 9.07 -9.53
CA HIS A 97 6.35 8.25 -10.69
C HIS A 97 5.70 6.93 -10.29
N PRO A 98 4.43 6.67 -10.67
CA PRO A 98 3.76 5.42 -10.33
C PRO A 98 4.42 4.22 -11.02
N GLN A 99 4.43 3.08 -10.34
CA GLN A 99 5.00 1.85 -10.86
C GLN A 99 3.95 0.76 -11.11
N TYR A 100 4.09 0.08 -12.25
CA TYR A 100 3.43 -1.20 -12.48
C TYR A 100 4.32 -2.34 -12.00
N LEU A 101 3.76 -3.25 -11.22
CA LEU A 101 4.45 -4.39 -10.63
C LEU A 101 3.73 -5.69 -10.96
N GLU A 102 4.51 -6.76 -11.03
CA GLU A 102 4.04 -8.13 -10.95
C GLU A 102 4.72 -8.82 -9.76
N HIS A 103 3.92 -9.42 -8.87
CA HIS A 103 4.39 -10.02 -7.63
C HIS A 103 5.26 -9.07 -6.77
N GLY A 104 4.96 -7.77 -6.81
CA GLY A 104 5.69 -6.72 -6.11
C GLY A 104 7.05 -6.36 -6.72
N ALA A 105 7.36 -6.83 -7.94
CA ALA A 105 8.59 -6.48 -8.66
C ALA A 105 8.27 -5.67 -9.92
N PRO A 106 9.08 -4.65 -10.27
CA PRO A 106 8.90 -3.92 -11.52
C PRO A 106 9.20 -4.83 -12.70
N MET A 107 8.44 -4.69 -13.78
CA MET A 107 8.70 -5.43 -15.01
C MET A 107 9.92 -4.83 -15.74
N PRO A 108 10.85 -5.67 -16.25
CA PRO A 108 11.97 -5.16 -17.02
C PRO A 108 11.47 -4.46 -18.28
N ILE A 109 11.89 -3.20 -18.49
CA ILE A 109 11.60 -2.48 -19.73
C ILE A 109 12.30 -3.23 -20.88
N GLY A 110 11.52 -3.75 -21.82
CA GLY A 110 12.02 -4.42 -23.03
C GLY A 110 12.16 -5.95 -22.94
N ALA A 111 11.66 -6.60 -21.88
CA ALA A 111 11.53 -8.05 -21.90
C ALA A 111 10.51 -8.46 -22.99
N PRO A 112 10.82 -9.42 -23.89
CA PRO A 112 9.83 -9.94 -24.80
C PRO A 112 8.69 -10.57 -24.01
N ALA A 113 7.45 -10.37 -24.46
CA ALA A 113 6.31 -11.11 -23.93
C ALA A 113 6.57 -12.61 -24.07
N THR A 114 6.55 -13.34 -22.95
CA THR A 114 6.63 -14.80 -22.91
C THR A 114 5.32 -15.42 -23.36
#